data_AF-A0A660NYM6-F1
#
_entry.id   AF-A0A660NYM6-F1
#
_cell.length_a   1.000
_cell.length_b   1.000
_cell.length_c   1.000
_cell.angle_alpha   90.00
_cell.angle_beta   90.00
_cell.angle_gamma   90.00
#
_symmetry.space_group_name_H-M   'P 1'
#
loop_
_entity.id
_entity.type
_entity.pdbx_description
1 polymer ?
#
loop_
_entity_poly.entity_id
_entity_poly.type
_entity_poly.pdbx_seq_one_letter_code
_entity_poly.pdbx_strand_id
1 'polypeptide(L)' 'VIIACDNIAFVKQHEAIEALMAEAEKGYPYEGAKEHYILDVSRADHAAKVVAILAEVLPYPKKRKKKE' A
#
# COMPACT_ATOMS: atom_id res chain seq x y z
N VAL A 1 2.25 2.88 -2.58
CA VAL A 1 2.46 3.54 -1.27
C VAL A 1 1.80 2.66 -0.22
N ILE A 2 2.54 2.32 0.82
CA ILE A 2 2.08 1.53 1.96
C ILE A 2 2.18 2.44 3.19
N ILE A 3 1.14 2.49 4.01
CA ILE A 3 1.02 3.35 5.18
C ILE A 3 0.82 2.44 6.38
N ALA A 4 1.61 2.61 7.44
CA ALA A 4 1.32 2.01 8.73
C ALA A 4 0.53 3.03 9.56
N CYS A 5 -0.68 2.68 10.00
CA CYS A 5 -1.48 3.51 10.89
C CYS A 5 -2.24 2.64 11.89
N ASP A 6 -2.26 3.01 13.17
CA ASP A 6 -2.92 2.28 14.25
C ASP A 6 -2.63 0.76 14.28
N ASN A 7 -1.36 0.38 14.07
CA ASN A 7 -0.88 -1.02 13.96
C ASN A 7 -1.45 -1.81 12.76
N ILE A 8 -2.10 -1.13 11.81
CA ILE A 8 -2.61 -1.72 10.58
C ILE A 8 -1.79 -1.21 9.39
N ALA A 9 -1.44 -2.11 8.48
CA ALA A 9 -0.79 -1.75 7.22
C ALA A 9 -1.85 -1.51 6.15
N PHE A 10 -1.85 -0.33 5.55
CA PHE A 10 -2.75 0.08 4.49
C PHE A 10 -2.00 0.21 3.17
N VAL A 11 -2.53 -0.40 2.12
CA VAL A 11 -1.97 -0.36 0.78
C VAL A 11 -2.91 0.44 -0.11
N LYS A 12 -2.38 1.48 -0.74
CA LYS A 12 -3.14 2.25 -1.73
C LYS A 12 -3.63 1.31 -2.85
N GLN A 13 -4.92 1.39 -3.18
CA GLN A 13 -5.51 0.60 -4.26
C GLN A 13 -4.76 0.85 -5.58
N HIS A 14 -4.40 -0.24 -6.26
CA HIS A 14 -3.65 -0.21 -7.51
C HIS A 14 -4.00 -1.43 -8.37
N GLU A 15 -4.21 -1.21 -9.66
CA GLU A 15 -4.60 -2.23 -10.66
C GLU A 15 -3.70 -3.47 -10.63
N ALA A 16 -2.38 -3.29 -10.55
CA ALA A 16 -1.40 -4.39 -10.46
C ALA A 16 -1.59 -5.38 -9.28
N ILE A 17 -2.28 -4.98 -8.21
CA ILE A 17 -2.51 -5.84 -7.04
C ILE A 17 -4.00 -6.09 -6.77
N GLU A 18 -4.89 -5.60 -7.64
CA GLU A 18 -6.34 -5.68 -7.43
C GLU A 18 -6.79 -7.13 -7.26
N ALA A 19 -6.29 -8.05 -8.10
CA ALA A 19 -6.58 -9.48 -7.99
C ALA A 19 -6.03 -10.12 -6.69
N LEU A 20 -4.88 -9.64 -6.19
CA LEU A 20 -4.26 -10.17 -4.97
C LEU A 20 -4.93 -9.66 -3.70
N MET A 21 -5.59 -8.50 -3.79
CA MET A 21 -6.28 -7.83 -2.69
C MET A 21 -7.82 -7.89 -2.86
N ALA A 22 -8.33 -8.72 -3.78
CA ALA A 22 -9.76 -8.79 -4.08
C ALA A 22 -10.61 -9.18 -2.87
N GLU A 23 -10.06 -10.03 -2.00
CA GLU A 23 -10.69 -10.49 -0.76
C GLU A 23 -10.17 -9.73 0.48
N ALA A 24 -9.30 -8.73 0.29
CA ALA A 24 -8.77 -7.97 1.41
C ALA A 24 -9.82 -6.97 1.91
N GLU A 25 -9.86 -6.80 3.23
CA GLU A 25 -10.67 -5.75 3.84
C GLU A 25 -10.19 -4.37 3.36
N LYS A 26 -11.12 -3.42 3.36
CA LYS A 26 -10.85 -2.03 2.99
C LYS A 26 -11.09 -1.14 4.19
N GLY A 27 -10.27 -0.10 4.30
CA GLY A 27 -10.38 0.87 5.38
C GLY A 27 -9.71 2.18 5.03
N TYR A 28 -9.78 3.12 5.96
CA TYR A 28 -9.18 4.44 5.82
C TYR A 28 -8.05 4.52 6.84
N PRO A 29 -6.80 4.82 6.41
CA PRO A 29 -5.67 4.86 7.34
C PRO A 29 -5.84 5.96 8.39
N TYR A 30 -6.49 7.08 8.05
CA TYR A 30 -6.79 8.16 8.98
C TYR A 30 -7.98 8.97 8.45
N GLU A 31 -8.53 9.85 9.27
CA GLU A 31 -9.67 10.70 8.90
C GLU A 31 -9.35 11.58 7.68
N GLY A 32 -10.24 11.56 6.68
CA GLY A 32 -10.06 12.31 5.42
C GLY A 32 -9.10 11.65 4.42
N ALA A 33 -8.53 10.48 4.72
CA ALA A 33 -7.78 9.69 3.75
C ALA A 33 -8.68 9.07 2.69
N LYS A 34 -8.08 8.56 1.62
CA LYS A 34 -8.79 7.69 0.66
C LYS A 34 -8.82 6.26 1.17
N GLU A 35 -9.84 5.52 0.74
CA GLU A 35 -9.96 4.09 1.05
C GLU A 35 -8.77 3.31 0.51
N HIS A 36 -8.19 2.44 1.32
CA HIS A 36 -7.03 1.60 1.04
C HIS A 36 -7.37 0.14 1.39
N TYR A 37 -6.64 -0.79 0.79
CA TYR A 37 -6.70 -2.18 1.24
C TYR A 37 -5.97 -2.32 2.57
N ILE A 38 -6.50 -3.13 3.47
CA ILE A 38 -5.82 -3.59 4.67
C ILE A 38 -4.94 -4.77 4.29
N LEU A 39 -3.63 -4.63 4.51
CA LEU A 39 -2.65 -5.67 4.25
C LEU A 39 -2.42 -6.51 5.50
N ASP A 40 -2.70 -7.80 5.38
CA ASP A 40 -2.41 -8.78 6.43
C ASP A 40 -0.91 -9.05 6.51
N VAL A 41 -0.25 -8.37 7.44
CA VAL A 41 1.18 -8.54 7.71
C VAL A 41 1.51 -9.82 8.48
N SER A 42 0.52 -10.50 9.06
CA SER A 42 0.72 -11.82 9.66
C SER A 42 1.00 -12.89 8.61
N ARG A 43 0.57 -12.67 7.36
CA ARG A 43 0.88 -13.51 6.19
C ARG A 43 2.06 -12.93 5.42
N ALA A 44 3.27 -13.13 5.95
CA ALA A 44 4.50 -12.55 5.42
C ALA A 44 4.70 -12.79 3.91
N ASP A 45 4.40 -13.98 3.39
CA ASP A 45 4.54 -14.31 1.96
C ASP A 45 3.60 -13.48 1.07
N HIS A 46 2.36 -13.28 1.52
CA HIS A 46 1.38 -12.47 0.80
C HIS A 46 1.77 -10.99 0.83
N ALA A 47 2.14 -10.49 2.02
CA ALA A 47 2.62 -9.13 2.20
C ALA A 47 3.85 -8.83 1.33
N ALA A 48 4.85 -9.73 1.33
CA ALA A 48 6.05 -9.59 0.52
C ALA A 48 5.73 -9.56 -0.99
N LYS A 49 4.81 -10.40 -1.46
CA LYS A 49 4.38 -10.43 -2.86
C LYS A 49 3.70 -9.13 -3.29
N VAL A 50 2.81 -8.60 -2.46
CA VAL A 50 2.13 -7.31 -2.71
C VAL A 50 3.16 -6.17 -2.76
N VAL A 51 4.10 -6.14 -1.81
CA VAL A 51 5.17 -5.13 -1.77
C VAL A 51 6.05 -5.21 -3.01
N ALA A 52 6.46 -6.40 -3.43
CA ALA A 52 7.32 -6.61 -4.58
C ALA A 52 6.69 -6.12 -5.88
N ILE A 53 5.42 -6.47 -6.13
CA ILE A 53 4.68 -6.02 -7.32
C ILE A 53 4.56 -4.49 -7.32
N LEU A 54 4.22 -3.90 -6.17
CA LEU A 54 4.15 -2.45 -6.06
C LEU A 54 5.50 -1.76 -6.29
N ALA A 55 6.60 -2.35 -5.80
CA ALA A 55 7.94 -1.80 -6.00
C ALA A 55 8.36 -1.82 -7.48
N GLU A 56 7.89 -2.81 -8.24
CA GLU A 56 8.16 -2.92 -9.68
C GLU A 56 7.37 -1.91 -10.50
N VAL A 57 6.07 -1.72 -10.19
CA VAL A 57 5.18 -0.87 -11.00
C VAL A 57 5.19 0.60 -10.59
N LEU A 58 5.51 0.91 -9.33
CA LEU A 58 5.45 2.29 -8.86
C LEU A 58 6.71 3.06 -9.29
N PRO A 59 6.53 4.25 -9.89
CA PRO A 59 7.68 5.08 -10.24
C PRO A 59 8.43 5.50 -8.98
N TYR A 60 9.75 5.43 -9.04
CA TYR A 60 10.58 5.94 -7.95
C TYR A 60 10.24 7.42 -7.71
N PRO A 61 10.02 7.84 -6.46
CA PRO A 61 9.68 9.23 -6.17
C PRO A 61 10.79 10.13 -6.72
N LYS A 62 10.42 11.05 -7.62
CA LYS A 62 11.36 12.02 -8.18
C LYS A 62 12.02 12.77 -7.02
N LYS A 63 13.35 12.87 -7.05
CA LYS A 63 14.11 13.66 -6.07
C LYS A 63 13.48 15.05 -5.98
N ARG A 64 12.96 15.42 -4.80
CA ARG A 64 12.48 16.78 -4.55
C ARG A 64 13.70 17.69 -4.63
N LYS A 65 13.68 18.69 -5.52
CA LYS A 65 14.70 19.75 -5.51
C LYS A 65 14.67 20.38 -4.12
N LYS A 66 15.82 20.49 -3.46
CA LYS A 66 15.92 21.29 -2.23
C LYS A 66 15.47 22.71 -2.59
N LYS A 67 14.52 23.25 -1.83
CA LYS A 67 14.28 24.70 -1.85
C LYS A 67 15.48 25.31 -1.13
N GLU A 68 16.26 26.11 -1.84
CA GLU A 68 17.15 27.11 -1.24
C GLU A 68 16.31 28.20 -0.55
#